data_AF-U5HFK9-F1
#
_entry.id   AF-U5HFK9-F1
#
_cell.length_a   1.000
_cell.length_b   1.000
_cell.length_c   1.000
_cell.angle_alpha   90.00
_cell.angle_beta   90.00
_cell.angle_gamma   90.00
#
_symmetry.space_group_name_H-M   'P 1'
#
loop_
_entity.id
_entity.type
_entity.pdbx_description
1 polymer ?
#
loop_
_entity_poly.entity_id
_entity_poly.type
_entity_poly.pdbx_seq_one_letter_code
_entity_poly.pdbx_strand_id
1 'polypeptide(L)'
;MANPRQRRKARSGTNKISNSKKSVKNKHKVIVKGPQVLVENWDKTKTVRQNYRALGLLPALNPRQAGGLEPLESTPFALDRMTEATMQDLETYDPEQDGDSDEGEEGEDGEGQGIVEKKEKALVPGLGRIERDPVTGKALRIVLPGLKGGPEIVQQVKAVDRSMHDQEDEDEDEDDVEDGKETPWGEPMKDWDEDEWMGIEEEQEVEMMNEGKQGIPIGKGAKRKGPVEPKTEVVKTLEALAATETKVVRHTSEFEYDWLVALVKKYDDDVDRMTRDRKANVWQKTKGEIMRAVRKAGGFETLRRLAQDEE
;
A
#
# COMPACT_ATOMS: atom_id res chain seq x y z
N MET A 1 -7.03 5.73 52.26
CA MET A 1 -5.93 5.28 53.16
C MET A 1 -6.23 3.99 53.94
N ALA A 2 -7.41 3.38 53.78
CA ALA A 2 -7.83 2.20 54.56
C ALA A 2 -7.27 0.85 54.06
N ASN A 3 -6.40 0.81 53.04
CA ASN A 3 -5.88 -0.46 52.52
C ASN A 3 -4.78 -1.03 53.45
N PRO A 4 -4.97 -2.21 54.08
CA PRO A 4 -4.02 -2.79 55.03
C PRO A 4 -2.62 -2.99 54.46
N ARG A 5 -2.52 -3.34 53.16
CA ARG A 5 -1.24 -3.52 52.47
C ARG A 5 -0.46 -2.21 52.36
N GLN A 6 -1.14 -1.09 52.08
CA GLN A 6 -0.51 0.22 52.01
C GLN A 6 -0.04 0.70 53.39
N ARG A 7 -0.81 0.41 54.46
CA ARG A 7 -0.40 0.71 55.85
C ARG A 7 0.83 -0.11 56.25
N ARG A 8 0.87 -1.40 55.93
CA ARG A 8 2.05 -2.25 56.19
C ARG A 8 3.28 -1.76 55.45
N LYS A 9 3.13 -1.32 54.19
CA LYS A 9 4.21 -0.74 53.38
C LYS A 9 4.70 0.62 53.90
N ALA A 10 3.86 1.41 54.54
CA ALA A 10 4.27 2.67 55.16
C ALA A 10 4.97 2.46 56.52
N ARG A 11 4.65 1.36 57.23
CA ARG A 11 5.23 0.99 58.53
C ARG A 11 6.49 0.13 58.40
N SER A 12 6.72 -0.52 57.28
CA SER A 12 7.97 -1.24 57.04
C SER A 12 9.12 -0.24 57.02
N GLY A 13 10.21 -0.50 57.76
CA GLY A 13 11.45 0.31 57.73
C GLY A 13 12.21 0.24 56.40
N THR A 14 11.65 -0.43 55.40
CA THR A 14 12.21 -0.53 54.05
C THR A 14 11.87 0.73 53.24
N ASN A 15 12.86 1.29 52.56
CA ASN A 15 12.65 2.46 51.70
C ASN A 15 11.60 2.21 50.61
N LYS A 16 10.70 3.17 50.41
CA LYS A 16 9.67 3.09 49.37
C LYS A 16 10.32 3.18 47.98
N ILE A 17 10.30 2.07 47.23
CA ILE A 17 10.67 2.07 45.82
C ILE A 17 9.66 2.93 45.05
N SER A 18 10.16 4.00 44.44
CA SER A 18 9.41 5.00 43.68
C SER A 18 10.18 5.33 42.41
N ASN A 19 9.54 5.24 41.24
CA ASN A 19 10.17 5.70 40.02
C ASN A 19 10.33 7.23 40.05
N SER A 20 11.46 7.73 39.57
CA SER A 20 11.74 9.16 39.56
C SER A 20 10.84 9.90 38.56
N LYS A 21 10.47 11.15 38.86
CA LYS A 21 9.76 12.02 37.89
C LYS A 21 10.60 12.29 36.63
N LYS A 22 11.93 12.11 36.69
CA LYS A 22 12.83 12.18 35.52
C LYS A 22 12.58 11.05 34.52
N SER A 23 12.18 9.87 34.99
CA SER A 23 11.77 8.76 34.12
C SER A 23 10.63 9.17 33.20
N VAL A 24 9.67 9.97 33.68
CA VAL A 24 8.54 10.45 32.88
C VAL A 24 9.01 11.37 31.74
N LYS A 25 9.95 12.29 32.00
CA LYS A 25 10.52 13.17 30.97
C LYS A 25 11.26 12.40 29.88
N ASN A 26 11.98 11.34 30.28
CA ASN A 26 12.70 10.50 29.33
C ASN A 26 11.78 9.68 28.42
N LYS A 27 10.50 9.49 28.76
CA LYS A 27 9.53 8.80 27.88
C LYS A 27 9.26 9.56 26.58
N HIS A 28 9.45 10.88 26.58
CA HIS A 28 9.25 11.71 25.38
C HIS A 28 10.50 11.78 24.48
N LYS A 29 11.63 11.25 24.94
CA LYS A 29 12.84 11.19 24.12
C LYS A 29 12.74 9.98 23.20
N VAL A 30 12.61 10.26 21.91
CA VAL A 30 12.62 9.23 20.88
C VAL A 30 14.07 8.82 20.61
N ILE A 31 14.39 7.55 20.87
CA ILE A 31 15.65 6.94 20.46
C ILE A 31 15.30 6.02 19.29
N VAL A 32 15.72 6.41 18.09
CA VAL A 32 15.53 5.59 16.89
C VAL A 32 16.51 4.42 16.94
N LYS A 33 15.97 3.22 16.71
CA LYS A 33 16.75 1.98 16.56
C LYS A 33 16.62 1.54 15.10
N GLY A 34 17.70 1.03 14.53
CA GLY A 34 17.70 0.53 13.15
C GLY A 34 19.04 0.75 12.45
N PRO A 35 19.05 0.75 11.11
CA PRO A 35 20.20 1.09 10.30
C PRO A 35 20.85 2.40 10.76
N GLN A 36 22.18 2.43 10.83
CA GLN A 36 22.93 3.60 11.31
C GLN A 36 22.60 4.86 10.49
N VAL A 37 22.44 4.71 9.17
CA VAL A 37 22.04 5.78 8.25
C VAL A 37 20.77 6.51 8.72
N LEU A 38 19.76 5.77 9.19
CA LEU A 38 18.52 6.38 9.70
C LEU A 38 18.72 7.08 11.03
N VAL A 39 19.56 6.53 11.91
CA VAL A 39 19.83 7.09 13.23
C VAL A 39 20.63 8.39 13.12
N GLU A 40 21.61 8.44 12.22
CA GLU A 40 22.44 9.61 11.95
C GLU A 40 21.64 10.77 11.37
N ASN A 41 20.72 10.48 10.44
CA ASN A 41 19.88 11.48 9.79
C ASN A 41 18.60 11.81 10.60
N TRP A 42 18.47 11.31 11.83
CA TRP A 42 17.30 11.58 12.67
C TRP A 42 17.45 12.82 13.54
N ASP A 43 16.74 13.89 13.17
CA ASP A 43 16.69 15.11 13.96
C ASP A 43 15.72 14.99 15.14
N LYS A 44 16.23 15.13 16.37
CA LYS A 44 15.43 15.01 17.61
C LYS A 44 14.53 16.22 17.85
N THR A 45 14.76 17.32 17.14
CA THR A 45 14.00 18.57 17.31
C THR A 45 12.70 18.57 16.49
N LYS A 46 12.70 17.82 15.38
CA LYS A 46 11.56 17.72 14.46
C LYS A 46 10.58 16.63 14.88
N THR A 47 9.36 16.74 14.38
CA THR A 47 8.35 15.71 14.60
C THR A 47 8.68 14.46 13.78
N VAL A 48 8.18 13.29 14.21
CA VAL A 48 8.33 12.02 13.49
C VAL A 48 7.91 12.18 12.03
N ARG A 49 6.76 12.82 11.77
CA ARG A 49 6.24 13.05 10.42
C ARG A 49 7.18 13.90 9.56
N GLN A 50 7.70 15.00 10.13
CA GLN A 50 8.64 15.89 9.45
C GLN A 50 9.95 15.17 9.11
N ASN A 51 10.47 14.34 10.04
CA ASN A 51 11.68 13.56 9.79
C ASN A 51 11.48 12.53 8.68
N TYR A 52 10.41 11.74 8.73
CA TYR A 52 10.14 10.77 7.66
C TYR A 52 10.04 11.47 6.30
N ARG A 53 9.37 12.62 6.24
CA ARG A 53 9.31 13.45 5.03
C ARG A 53 10.70 13.89 4.55
N ALA A 54 11.54 14.43 5.45
CA ALA A 54 12.89 14.88 5.13
C ALA A 54 13.78 13.72 4.63
N LEU A 55 13.61 12.53 5.20
CA LEU A 55 14.28 11.31 4.76
C LEU A 55 13.74 10.80 3.42
N GLY A 56 12.59 11.27 2.94
CA GLY A 56 11.92 10.77 1.74
C GLY A 56 11.05 9.52 1.99
N LEU A 57 10.79 9.18 3.24
CA LEU A 57 9.98 8.05 3.68
C LEU A 57 8.54 8.46 3.99
N LEU A 58 7.62 7.50 3.87
CA LEU A 58 6.21 7.72 4.22
C LEU A 58 6.00 7.56 5.73
N PRO A 59 5.37 8.55 6.41
CA PRO A 59 5.09 8.45 7.84
C PRO A 59 3.92 7.51 8.16
N ALA A 60 2.98 7.32 7.22
CA ALA A 60 1.85 6.41 7.35
C ALA A 60 1.42 5.90 5.96
N LEU A 61 0.92 4.67 5.92
CA LEU A 61 0.46 3.98 4.70
C LEU A 61 -1.03 4.21 4.40
N ASN A 62 -1.75 4.89 5.31
CA ASN A 62 -3.20 5.05 5.19
C ASN A 62 -3.54 6.07 4.08
N PRO A 63 -4.28 5.67 3.03
CA PRO A 63 -4.60 6.57 1.92
C PRO A 63 -5.65 7.62 2.28
N ARG A 64 -6.51 7.30 3.25
CA ARG A 64 -7.53 8.19 3.81
C ARG A 64 -7.09 8.73 5.16
N GLN A 65 -5.89 9.31 5.21
CA GLN A 65 -5.40 9.93 6.42
C GLN A 65 -6.32 11.08 6.83
N ALA A 66 -6.85 11.02 8.06
CA ALA A 66 -7.70 12.05 8.62
C ALA A 66 -6.87 13.24 9.14
N GLY A 67 -7.44 14.44 9.04
CA GLY A 67 -6.83 15.69 9.52
C GLY A 67 -6.03 16.45 8.46
N GLY A 68 -5.56 17.64 8.82
CA GLY A 68 -4.73 18.48 7.96
C GLY A 68 -3.27 18.03 7.94
N LEU A 69 -2.61 18.24 6.80
CA LEU A 69 -1.16 18.09 6.66
C LEU A 69 -0.49 19.43 6.93
N GLU A 70 0.67 19.40 7.57
CA GLU A 70 1.50 20.60 7.67
C GLU A 70 1.98 21.03 6.27
N PRO A 71 1.92 22.33 5.93
CA PRO A 71 2.40 22.82 4.64
C PRO A 71 3.88 22.50 4.41
N LEU A 72 4.29 22.37 3.14
CA LEU A 72 5.69 22.07 2.72
C LEU A 72 6.65 23.10 3.30
N GLU A 73 6.25 24.36 3.23
CA GLU A 73 7.02 25.53 3.61
C GLU A 73 6.11 26.40 4.47
N SER A 74 6.64 26.96 5.56
CA SER A 74 5.92 27.99 6.30
C SER A 74 6.01 29.30 5.52
N THR A 75 5.30 29.38 4.40
CA THR A 75 5.06 30.67 3.77
C THR A 75 4.17 31.47 4.73
N PRO A 76 4.52 32.73 5.06
CA PRO A 76 3.63 33.57 5.84
C PRO A 76 2.29 33.65 5.11
N PHE A 77 1.19 33.61 5.87
CA PHE A 77 -0.17 33.61 5.32
C PHE A 77 -0.41 34.71 4.28
N ALA A 78 0.26 35.85 4.43
CA ALA A 78 0.24 36.94 3.47
C ALA A 78 0.72 36.50 2.08
N LEU A 79 1.85 35.81 1.96
CA LEU A 79 2.40 35.37 0.68
C LEU A 79 1.56 34.27 0.02
N ASP A 80 0.99 33.35 0.81
CA ASP A 80 0.19 32.22 0.28
C ASP A 80 -1.19 32.66 -0.26
N ARG A 81 -1.73 33.78 0.25
CA ARG A 81 -3.00 34.37 -0.19
C ARG A 81 -2.86 35.59 -1.10
N MET A 82 -1.64 36.04 -1.37
CA MET A 82 -1.42 37.15 -2.29
C MET A 82 -1.99 36.79 -3.66
N THR A 83 -2.79 37.69 -4.21
CA THR A 83 -3.23 37.57 -5.60
C THR A 83 -2.05 37.90 -6.50
N GLU A 84 -2.04 37.39 -7.73
CA GLU A 84 -0.99 37.70 -8.71
C GLU A 84 -0.84 39.22 -8.91
N ALA A 85 -1.93 39.98 -8.80
CA ALA A 85 -1.93 41.44 -8.81
C ALA A 85 -1.18 42.04 -7.62
N THR A 86 -1.36 41.52 -6.40
CA THR A 86 -0.62 42.02 -5.22
C THR A 86 0.85 41.64 -5.25
N MET A 87 1.22 40.53 -5.91
CA MET A 87 2.62 40.20 -6.15
C MET A 87 3.26 41.13 -7.18
N GLN A 88 2.56 41.45 -8.26
CA GLN A 88 3.03 42.41 -9.27
C GLN A 88 3.21 43.81 -8.67
N ASP A 89 2.23 44.31 -7.91
CA ASP A 89 2.31 45.62 -7.26
C ASP A 89 3.53 45.71 -6.32
N LEU A 90 3.81 44.65 -5.56
CA LEU A 90 4.95 44.59 -4.64
C LEU A 90 6.31 44.48 -5.39
N GLU A 91 6.35 43.85 -6.56
CA GLU A 91 7.54 43.80 -7.43
C GLU A 91 7.82 45.15 -8.10
N THR A 92 6.79 45.93 -8.43
CA THR A 92 6.93 47.28 -9.00
C THR A 92 7.06 48.38 -7.95
N TYR A 93 6.89 48.08 -6.66
CA TYR A 93 6.97 49.06 -5.58
C TYR A 93 8.43 49.48 -5.35
N ASP A 94 8.79 50.68 -5.80
CA ASP A 94 10.07 51.32 -5.54
C ASP A 94 9.95 52.29 -4.34
N PRO A 95 10.51 51.96 -3.16
CA PRO A 95 10.37 52.78 -1.95
C PRO A 95 11.06 54.14 -2.03
N GLU A 96 11.84 54.44 -3.07
CA GLU A 96 12.45 55.76 -3.27
C GLU A 96 11.60 56.72 -4.10
N GLN A 97 10.49 56.26 -4.72
CA GLN A 97 9.71 57.05 -5.67
C GLN A 97 8.48 57.76 -5.06
N ASP A 98 7.91 57.25 -3.96
CA ASP A 98 6.69 57.79 -3.33
C ASP A 98 7.00 58.67 -2.10
N GLY A 99 8.01 59.52 -2.24
CA GLY A 99 8.45 60.48 -1.24
C GLY A 99 7.96 61.91 -1.48
N ASP A 100 6.87 62.17 -2.19
CA ASP A 100 6.21 63.49 -2.23
C ASP A 100 4.83 63.44 -2.92
N SER A 101 3.96 64.41 -2.61
CA SER A 101 2.54 64.61 -3.02
C SER A 101 1.49 64.05 -2.04
N ASP A 102 1.01 64.82 -1.06
CA ASP A 102 0.26 66.09 -1.09
C ASP A 102 -1.26 65.89 -1.25
N GLU A 103 -1.98 66.79 -0.58
CA GLU A 103 -3.34 66.76 -0.06
C GLU A 103 -4.48 66.47 -1.05
N GLY A 104 -5.51 65.78 -0.52
CA GLY A 104 -6.92 66.19 -0.64
C GLY A 104 -7.68 65.93 -1.94
N GLU A 105 -8.72 65.09 -1.89
CA GLU A 105 -10.00 65.43 -2.51
C GLU A 105 -11.17 64.67 -1.85
N GLU A 106 -12.20 65.43 -1.48
CA GLU A 106 -13.51 64.98 -1.03
C GLU A 106 -14.44 64.75 -2.23
N GLY A 107 -15.41 63.83 -2.07
CA GLY A 107 -16.72 63.89 -2.75
C GLY A 107 -16.95 62.90 -3.90
N GLU A 108 -17.90 61.98 -3.74
CA GLU A 108 -19.30 62.19 -4.18
C GLU A 108 -20.16 60.94 -3.95
N ASP A 109 -21.30 61.16 -3.30
CA ASP A 109 -22.39 60.21 -3.14
C ASP A 109 -23.19 60.13 -4.46
N GLY A 110 -23.47 58.91 -4.92
CA GLY A 110 -24.27 58.67 -6.12
C GLY A 110 -25.19 57.47 -5.95
N GLU A 111 -26.34 57.68 -5.30
CA GLU A 111 -27.47 56.76 -5.35
C GLU A 111 -28.09 56.74 -6.76
N GLY A 112 -28.11 55.57 -7.38
CA GLY A 112 -28.77 55.33 -8.66
C GLY A 112 -29.40 53.94 -8.70
N GLN A 113 -30.66 53.83 -8.27
CA GLN A 113 -31.47 52.63 -8.48
C GLN A 113 -31.86 52.53 -9.97
N GLY A 114 -31.07 51.77 -10.73
CA GLY A 114 -31.44 51.29 -12.06
C GLY A 114 -31.86 49.83 -11.99
N ILE A 115 -33.11 49.53 -12.38
CA ILE A 115 -33.54 48.15 -12.65
C ILE A 115 -32.77 47.68 -13.88
N VAL A 116 -31.65 46.99 -13.65
CA VAL A 116 -30.88 46.32 -14.69
C VAL A 116 -31.57 45.00 -14.99
N GLU A 117 -32.13 44.86 -16.19
CA GLU A 117 -32.48 43.56 -16.77
C GLU A 117 -31.25 42.66 -16.69
N LYS A 118 -31.30 41.65 -15.81
CA LYS A 118 -30.22 40.67 -15.65
C LYS A 118 -30.11 39.86 -16.95
N LYS A 119 -29.18 40.23 -17.83
CA LYS A 119 -28.69 39.31 -18.86
C LYS A 119 -28.13 38.08 -18.16
N GLU A 120 -28.68 36.92 -18.50
CA GLU A 120 -28.29 35.66 -17.89
C GLU A 120 -26.82 35.35 -18.23
N LYS A 121 -26.01 35.11 -17.20
CA LYS A 121 -24.61 34.73 -17.36
C LYS A 121 -24.53 33.33 -17.97
N ALA A 122 -23.70 33.18 -19.00
CA ALA A 122 -23.40 31.89 -19.63
C ALA A 122 -22.85 30.90 -18.59
N LEU A 123 -23.30 29.64 -18.67
CA LEU A 123 -22.90 28.59 -17.73
C LEU A 123 -21.44 28.20 -17.94
N VAL A 124 -20.69 28.10 -16.84
CA VAL A 124 -19.31 27.58 -16.84
C VAL A 124 -19.35 26.09 -17.22
N PRO A 125 -18.47 25.62 -18.13
CA PRO A 125 -18.44 24.21 -18.53
C PRO A 125 -18.25 23.30 -17.31
N GLY A 126 -19.18 22.35 -17.14
CA GLY A 126 -19.21 21.40 -16.01
C GLY A 126 -20.23 21.68 -14.92
N LEU A 127 -20.87 22.87 -14.92
CA LEU A 127 -21.95 23.23 -13.98
C LEU A 127 -23.28 23.38 -14.72
N GLY A 128 -24.32 22.65 -14.29
CA GLY A 128 -25.67 22.72 -14.86
C GLY A 128 -26.62 23.59 -14.04
N ARG A 129 -27.60 24.23 -14.69
CA ARG A 129 -28.67 24.99 -14.02
C ARG A 129 -29.94 24.14 -13.93
N ILE A 130 -30.53 24.05 -12.73
CA ILE A 130 -31.80 23.34 -12.51
C ILE A 130 -32.90 24.38 -12.33
N GLU A 131 -33.88 24.37 -13.22
CA GLU A 131 -35.11 25.15 -13.06
C GLU A 131 -36.14 24.32 -12.29
N ARG A 132 -36.62 24.90 -11.18
CA ARG A 132 -37.60 24.30 -10.29
C ARG A 132 -38.90 25.10 -10.33
N ASP A 133 -40.01 24.40 -10.16
CA ASP A 133 -41.31 25.05 -9.99
C ASP A 133 -41.31 25.93 -8.73
N PRO A 134 -41.76 27.19 -8.80
CA PRO A 134 -41.69 28.13 -7.69
C PRO A 134 -42.59 27.74 -6.50
N VAL A 135 -43.62 26.91 -6.74
CA VAL A 135 -44.60 26.52 -5.72
C VAL A 135 -44.31 25.13 -5.13
N THR A 136 -43.86 24.17 -5.95
CA THR A 136 -43.72 22.76 -5.55
C THR A 136 -42.26 22.34 -5.34
N GLY A 137 -41.29 23.14 -5.80
CA GLY A 137 -39.86 22.83 -5.70
C GLY A 137 -39.40 21.62 -6.51
N LYS A 138 -40.30 20.98 -7.28
CA LYS A 138 -39.96 19.87 -8.18
C LYS A 138 -39.15 20.39 -9.36
N ALA A 139 -38.12 19.65 -9.74
CA ALA A 139 -37.28 20.00 -10.89
C ALA A 139 -38.07 19.76 -12.18
N LEU A 140 -38.28 20.82 -12.96
CA LEU A 140 -38.93 20.73 -14.27
C LEU A 140 -37.90 20.51 -15.38
N ARG A 141 -36.78 21.23 -15.35
CA ARG A 141 -35.79 21.24 -16.42
C ARG A 141 -34.36 21.29 -15.88
N ILE A 142 -33.48 20.53 -16.52
CA ILE A 142 -32.03 20.58 -16.29
C ILE A 142 -31.40 21.13 -17.58
N VAL A 143 -30.74 22.29 -17.47
CA VAL A 143 -30.02 22.94 -18.57
C VAL A 143 -28.53 22.64 -18.40
N LEU A 144 -27.97 21.88 -19.34
CA LEU A 144 -26.54 21.55 -19.38
C LEU A 144 -25.84 22.38 -20.46
N PRO A 145 -24.62 22.90 -20.20
CA PRO A 145 -23.83 23.57 -21.22
C PRO A 145 -23.42 22.56 -22.30
N GLY A 146 -23.55 22.94 -23.57
CA GLY A 146 -23.10 22.12 -24.70
C GLY A 146 -21.58 21.93 -24.66
N LEU A 147 -21.12 20.70 -24.91
CA LEU A 147 -19.68 20.39 -24.97
C LEU A 147 -19.01 21.31 -26.01
N LYS A 148 -17.94 22.01 -25.61
CA LYS A 148 -17.15 22.95 -26.45
C LYS A 148 -17.95 24.14 -27.02
N GLY A 149 -18.82 24.77 -26.22
CA GLY A 149 -19.49 26.01 -26.63
C GLY A 149 -20.63 25.81 -27.65
N GLY A 150 -21.14 24.57 -27.76
CA GLY A 150 -22.36 24.28 -28.51
C GLY A 150 -23.64 24.75 -27.78
N PRO A 151 -24.79 24.78 -28.47
CA PRO A 151 -26.06 25.25 -27.91
C PRO A 151 -26.49 24.42 -26.69
N GLU A 152 -27.15 25.07 -25.73
CA GLU A 152 -27.58 24.49 -24.46
C GLU A 152 -28.53 23.30 -24.68
N ILE A 153 -28.27 22.20 -23.97
CA ILE A 153 -29.06 20.97 -24.08
C ILE A 153 -30.06 20.95 -22.93
N VAL A 154 -31.34 21.12 -23.25
CA VAL A 154 -32.44 21.04 -22.28
C VAL A 154 -32.92 19.59 -22.18
N GLN A 155 -32.70 18.96 -21.04
CA GLN A 155 -33.29 17.65 -20.74
C GLN A 155 -34.52 17.80 -19.84
N GLN A 156 -35.64 17.23 -20.27
CA GLN A 156 -36.84 17.09 -19.46
C GLN A 156 -36.70 15.87 -18.55
N VAL A 157 -36.99 16.03 -17.26
CA VAL A 157 -36.91 14.93 -16.28
C VAL A 157 -38.13 14.03 -16.45
N LYS A 158 -37.95 12.81 -17.00
CA LYS A 158 -38.99 11.78 -17.06
C LYS A 158 -39.03 11.02 -15.72
N ALA A 159 -40.20 10.98 -15.09
CA ALA A 159 -40.40 10.18 -13.88
C ALA A 159 -40.25 8.68 -14.20
N VAL A 160 -39.55 7.95 -13.33
CA VAL A 160 -39.43 6.49 -13.41
C VAL A 160 -40.52 5.89 -12.53
N ASP A 161 -41.54 5.30 -13.14
CA ASP A 161 -42.56 4.52 -12.43
C ASP A 161 -41.96 3.20 -11.96
N ARG A 162 -41.89 3.01 -10.63
CA ARG A 162 -41.47 1.76 -9.98
C ARG A 162 -42.68 0.95 -9.51
N SER A 163 -43.54 0.57 -10.44
CA SER A 163 -44.66 -0.34 -10.15
C SER A 163 -44.70 -1.48 -11.17
N MET A 164 -43.89 -2.51 -10.96
CA MET A 164 -44.20 -3.87 -11.41
C MET A 164 -43.32 -4.86 -10.65
N HIS A 165 -43.97 -5.61 -9.77
CA HIS A 165 -43.51 -6.78 -9.03
C HIS A 165 -44.56 -7.87 -9.29
N ASP A 166 -44.11 -9.13 -9.26
CA ASP A 166 -44.85 -10.39 -9.38
C ASP A 166 -45.39 -10.78 -10.76
N GLN A 167 -44.61 -11.62 -11.45
CA GLN A 167 -45.14 -12.80 -12.12
C GLN A 167 -44.35 -14.01 -11.60
N GLU A 168 -45.06 -14.90 -10.92
CA GLU A 168 -44.63 -16.25 -10.56
C GLU A 168 -44.68 -17.09 -11.84
N ASP A 169 -43.53 -17.60 -12.29
CA ASP A 169 -43.46 -18.60 -13.36
C ASP A 169 -43.28 -19.98 -12.71
N GLU A 170 -44.27 -20.84 -12.93
CA GLU A 170 -44.26 -22.28 -12.65
C GLU A 170 -43.47 -22.99 -13.75
N ASP A 171 -42.33 -23.59 -13.43
CA ASP A 171 -41.59 -24.46 -14.36
C ASP A 171 -41.68 -25.92 -13.88
N GLU A 172 -42.50 -26.72 -14.59
CA GLU A 172 -42.39 -28.17 -14.67
C GLU A 172 -41.22 -28.50 -15.61
N ASP A 173 -40.20 -29.25 -15.16
CA ASP A 173 -39.18 -29.79 -16.05
C ASP A 173 -38.87 -31.27 -15.75
N GLU A 174 -38.95 -32.06 -16.81
CA GLU A 174 -38.74 -33.50 -16.94
C GLU A 174 -37.27 -33.90 -16.71
N ASP A 175 -37.04 -34.98 -15.96
CA ASP A 175 -35.71 -35.57 -15.74
C ASP A 175 -35.22 -36.35 -16.98
N ASP A 176 -34.34 -35.76 -17.79
CA ASP A 176 -33.54 -36.48 -18.79
C ASP A 176 -32.06 -36.48 -18.37
N VAL A 177 -31.49 -37.67 -18.12
CA VAL A 177 -30.17 -37.85 -17.50
C VAL A 177 -29.14 -38.20 -18.58
N GLU A 178 -28.44 -37.20 -19.10
CA GLU A 178 -27.20 -37.39 -19.89
C GLU A 178 -25.95 -37.17 -19.02
N ASP A 179 -25.08 -38.19 -19.00
CA ASP A 179 -23.82 -38.23 -18.25
C ASP A 179 -22.78 -37.26 -18.82
N GLY A 180 -22.54 -36.16 -18.10
CA GLY A 180 -21.48 -35.19 -18.40
C GLY A 180 -21.55 -33.98 -17.48
N LYS A 181 -21.41 -34.19 -16.17
CA LYS A 181 -21.70 -33.18 -15.13
C LYS A 181 -20.77 -31.97 -15.18
N GLU A 182 -21.25 -30.90 -15.81
CA GLU A 182 -21.04 -29.53 -15.32
C GLU A 182 -21.76 -29.42 -13.96
N THR A 183 -21.01 -29.53 -12.87
CA THR A 183 -21.61 -29.27 -11.56
C THR A 183 -21.85 -27.76 -11.40
N PRO A 184 -22.89 -27.32 -10.66
CA PRO A 184 -23.16 -25.89 -10.44
C PRO A 184 -22.07 -25.14 -9.66
N TRP A 185 -21.01 -25.84 -9.26
CA TRP A 185 -19.81 -25.30 -8.60
C TRP A 185 -18.57 -25.30 -9.51
N GLY A 186 -18.74 -25.58 -10.81
CA GLY A 186 -17.68 -25.56 -11.82
C GLY A 186 -17.10 -26.94 -12.15
N GLU A 187 -16.08 -26.95 -12.99
CA GLU A 187 -15.30 -28.14 -13.33
C GLU A 187 -14.69 -28.76 -12.07
N PRO A 188 -14.71 -30.11 -11.92
CA PRO A 188 -14.02 -30.76 -10.82
C PRO A 188 -12.55 -30.36 -10.86
N MET A 189 -12.03 -29.95 -9.69
CA MET A 189 -10.65 -29.51 -9.56
C MET A 189 -9.73 -30.58 -10.15
N LYS A 190 -8.87 -30.17 -11.09
CA LYS A 190 -7.90 -31.04 -11.75
C LYS A 190 -7.17 -31.83 -10.66
N ASP A 191 -7.23 -33.16 -10.77
CA ASP A 191 -6.59 -34.07 -9.84
C ASP A 191 -5.14 -33.61 -9.63
N TRP A 192 -4.72 -33.55 -8.36
CA TRP A 192 -3.38 -33.12 -7.95
C TRP A 192 -2.34 -34.13 -8.46
N ASP A 193 -2.09 -34.15 -9.76
CA ASP A 193 -1.02 -34.90 -10.39
C ASP A 193 0.30 -34.30 -9.89
N GLU A 194 0.90 -35.03 -8.96
CA GLU A 194 2.13 -34.71 -8.23
C GLU A 194 3.32 -34.42 -9.18
N ASP A 195 3.21 -34.83 -10.44
CA ASP A 195 4.20 -34.61 -11.51
C ASP A 195 4.15 -33.20 -12.12
N GLU A 196 2.99 -32.52 -12.15
CA GLU A 196 2.85 -31.15 -12.70
C GLU A 196 3.40 -30.10 -11.69
N TRP A 197 3.36 -30.42 -10.39
CA TRP A 197 3.94 -29.60 -9.32
C TRP A 197 5.48 -29.77 -9.20
N MET A 198 6.02 -30.89 -9.66
CA MET A 198 7.45 -31.21 -9.60
C MET A 198 8.22 -30.78 -10.86
N GLY A 199 7.52 -30.41 -11.93
CA GLY A 199 8.07 -29.97 -13.22
C GLY A 199 8.16 -28.46 -13.40
N ILE A 200 7.63 -27.67 -12.47
CA ILE A 200 7.90 -26.24 -12.43
C ILE A 200 9.34 -26.09 -11.93
N GLU A 201 10.24 -25.76 -12.85
CA GLU A 201 11.60 -25.38 -12.51
C GLU A 201 11.54 -24.35 -11.38
N GLU A 202 12.28 -24.61 -10.30
CA GLU A 202 12.39 -23.74 -9.13
C GLU A 202 12.73 -22.29 -9.53
N GLU A 203 13.28 -22.08 -10.74
CA GLU A 203 13.54 -20.77 -11.35
C GLU A 203 12.28 -20.07 -11.88
N GLN A 204 11.35 -20.79 -12.51
CA GLN A 204 10.08 -20.23 -13.04
C GLN A 204 9.08 -19.92 -11.91
N GLU A 205 9.06 -20.74 -10.85
CA GLU A 205 8.24 -20.46 -9.67
C GLU A 205 8.78 -19.26 -8.88
N VAL A 206 10.11 -19.16 -8.77
CA VAL A 206 10.79 -18.01 -8.16
C VAL A 206 10.61 -16.75 -9.02
N GLU A 207 10.57 -16.82 -10.36
CA GLU A 207 10.24 -15.68 -11.22
C GLU A 207 8.78 -15.21 -11.03
N MET A 208 7.81 -16.12 -11.02
CA MET A 208 6.38 -15.76 -10.84
C MET A 208 6.04 -15.27 -9.41
N MET A 209 6.86 -15.65 -8.42
CA MET A 209 6.76 -15.16 -7.04
C MET A 209 7.62 -13.91 -6.76
N ASN A 210 8.72 -13.68 -7.48
CA ASN A 210 9.59 -12.49 -7.36
C ASN A 210 9.12 -11.29 -8.16
N GLU A 211 8.05 -11.39 -8.95
CA GLU A 211 7.35 -10.19 -9.37
C GLU A 211 6.87 -9.45 -8.11
N GLY A 212 7.64 -8.44 -7.68
CA GLY A 212 7.42 -7.66 -6.48
C GLY A 212 6.03 -7.04 -6.47
N LYS A 213 5.05 -7.80 -5.97
CA LYS A 213 3.65 -7.41 -5.78
C LYS A 213 3.56 -6.52 -4.52
N GLN A 214 4.32 -5.44 -4.49
CA GLN A 214 4.21 -4.43 -3.45
C GLN A 214 3.19 -3.36 -3.88
N GLY A 215 2.00 -3.39 -3.26
CA GLY A 215 0.98 -2.37 -3.49
C GLY A 215 -0.25 -2.57 -2.61
N ILE A 216 -0.74 -1.49 -2.01
CA ILE A 216 -2.02 -1.50 -1.29
C ILE A 216 -3.14 -1.52 -2.35
N PRO A 217 -4.08 -2.49 -2.32
CA PRO A 217 -5.18 -2.54 -3.26
C PRO A 217 -6.22 -1.48 -2.89
N ILE A 218 -5.98 -0.23 -3.28
CA ILE A 218 -6.95 0.85 -3.15
C ILE A 218 -7.75 0.88 -4.45
N GLY A 219 -9.04 0.50 -4.34
CA GLY A 219 -10.09 0.50 -5.36
C GLY A 219 -9.70 0.85 -6.81
N LYS A 220 -9.80 -0.15 -7.70
CA LYS A 220 -9.68 -0.01 -9.17
C LYS A 220 -8.51 0.91 -9.61
N GLY A 221 -7.26 0.53 -9.33
CA GLY A 221 -6.11 1.38 -9.66
C GLY A 221 -4.83 0.58 -9.84
N ALA A 222 -4.13 0.86 -10.94
CA ALA A 222 -3.02 0.09 -11.50
C ALA A 222 -1.96 -0.35 -10.47
N LYS A 223 -1.58 -1.63 -10.55
CA LYS A 223 -0.33 -2.14 -9.95
C LYS A 223 0.81 -1.29 -10.53
N ARG A 224 1.52 -0.53 -9.70
CA ARG A 224 2.72 0.16 -10.15
C ARG A 224 3.76 -0.91 -10.51
N LYS A 225 4.15 -0.96 -11.79
CA LYS A 225 5.19 -1.87 -12.27
C LYS A 225 6.55 -1.26 -11.96
N GLY A 226 7.34 -1.95 -11.14
CA GLY A 226 8.79 -1.74 -11.02
C GLY A 226 9.26 -0.89 -9.83
N PRO A 227 10.58 -0.86 -9.62
CA PRO A 227 11.22 -0.04 -8.59
C PRO A 227 10.98 1.46 -8.86
N VAL A 228 10.78 2.23 -7.80
CA VAL A 228 10.67 3.69 -7.88
C VAL A 228 12.05 4.27 -7.64
N GLU A 229 12.45 5.28 -8.41
CA GLU A 229 13.73 5.97 -8.18
C GLU A 229 13.76 6.59 -6.76
N PRO A 230 14.86 6.37 -6.01
CA PRO A 230 14.98 6.89 -4.65
C PRO A 230 15.06 8.42 -4.67
N LYS A 231 14.21 9.07 -3.87
CA LYS A 231 14.12 10.53 -3.81
C LYS A 231 15.27 11.19 -3.05
N THR A 232 15.92 10.45 -2.15
CA THR A 232 16.98 10.94 -1.27
C THR A 232 18.13 9.96 -1.24
N GLU A 233 19.33 10.45 -0.94
CA GLU A 233 20.53 9.62 -0.78
C GLU A 233 20.35 8.58 0.35
N VAL A 234 19.69 8.96 1.43
CA VAL A 234 19.36 8.05 2.54
C VAL A 234 18.53 6.86 2.03
N VAL A 235 17.47 7.11 1.25
CA VAL A 235 16.66 6.02 0.70
C VAL A 235 17.48 5.14 -0.24
N LYS A 236 18.31 5.74 -1.10
CA LYS A 236 19.21 4.99 -1.99
C LYS A 236 20.15 4.06 -1.22
N THR A 237 20.74 4.53 -0.10
CA THR A 237 21.60 3.69 0.73
C THR A 237 20.82 2.58 1.45
N LEU A 238 19.59 2.85 1.88
CA LEU A 238 18.74 1.85 2.52
C LEU A 238 18.29 0.77 1.52
N GLU A 239 17.97 1.17 0.28
CA GLU A 239 17.67 0.24 -0.80
C GLU A 239 18.89 -0.61 -1.15
N ALA A 240 20.08 -0.02 -1.20
CA ALA A 240 21.32 -0.78 -1.39
C ALA A 240 21.56 -1.79 -0.26
N LEU A 241 21.38 -1.37 1.01
CA LEU A 241 21.50 -2.27 2.16
C LEU A 241 20.46 -3.40 2.11
N ALA A 242 19.23 -3.11 1.72
CA ALA A 242 18.19 -4.13 1.55
C ALA A 242 18.54 -5.10 0.40
N ALA A 243 19.12 -4.61 -0.68
CA ALA A 243 19.55 -5.43 -1.81
C ALA A 243 20.74 -6.36 -1.47
N THR A 244 21.51 -6.06 -0.43
CA THR A 244 22.65 -6.90 -0.01
C THR A 244 22.27 -8.18 0.75
N GLU A 245 20.98 -8.51 0.88
CA GLU A 245 20.56 -9.73 1.57
C GLU A 245 20.93 -10.99 0.77
N THR A 246 21.92 -11.74 1.25
CA THR A 246 22.28 -13.05 0.71
C THR A 246 21.43 -14.14 1.34
N LYS A 247 20.77 -14.97 0.52
CA LYS A 247 20.03 -16.15 1.01
C LYS A 247 20.98 -17.09 1.76
N VAL A 248 20.63 -17.45 3.00
CA VAL A 248 21.36 -18.46 3.76
C VAL A 248 21.15 -19.82 3.10
N VAL A 249 22.22 -20.37 2.53
CA VAL A 249 22.21 -21.72 1.97
C VAL A 249 22.13 -22.71 3.14
N ARG A 250 21.15 -23.62 3.08
CA ARG A 250 21.00 -24.69 4.07
C ARG A 250 21.63 -25.96 3.52
N HIS A 251 22.62 -26.49 4.21
CA HIS A 251 23.27 -27.76 3.84
C HIS A 251 22.54 -28.96 4.48
N THR A 252 22.78 -30.15 3.95
CA THR A 252 22.40 -31.43 4.58
C THR A 252 23.23 -31.67 5.83
N SER A 253 22.74 -32.51 6.76
CA SER A 253 23.55 -32.92 7.90
C SER A 253 24.64 -33.92 7.48
N GLU A 254 25.73 -34.04 8.24
CA GLU A 254 26.86 -34.95 7.91
C GLU A 254 26.39 -36.41 7.79
N PHE A 255 25.64 -36.93 8.77
CA PHE A 255 25.15 -38.32 8.71
C PHE A 255 24.16 -38.58 7.58
N GLU A 256 23.35 -37.59 7.21
CA GLU A 256 22.47 -37.68 6.04
C GLU A 256 23.29 -37.71 4.76
N TYR A 257 24.39 -36.97 4.72
CA TYR A 257 25.32 -36.94 3.61
C TYR A 257 25.99 -38.31 3.41
N ASP A 258 26.56 -38.90 4.46
CA ASP A 258 27.16 -40.25 4.41
C ASP A 258 26.14 -41.31 3.98
N TRP A 259 24.91 -41.20 4.48
CA TRP A 259 23.82 -42.10 4.08
C TRP A 259 23.47 -41.97 2.60
N LEU A 260 23.44 -40.75 2.06
CA LEU A 260 23.23 -40.50 0.63
C LEU A 260 24.41 -41.01 -0.21
N VAL A 261 25.66 -40.81 0.24
CA VAL A 261 26.86 -41.35 -0.40
C VAL A 261 26.76 -42.88 -0.49
N ALA A 262 26.36 -43.55 0.60
CA ALA A 262 26.17 -45.00 0.62
C ALA A 262 25.04 -45.48 -0.33
N LEU A 263 23.95 -44.71 -0.45
CA LEU A 263 22.88 -45.00 -1.40
C LEU A 263 23.34 -44.85 -2.86
N VAL A 264 24.01 -43.75 -3.18
CA VAL A 264 24.54 -43.47 -4.52
C VAL A 264 25.60 -44.48 -4.90
N LYS A 265 26.48 -44.88 -3.97
CA LYS A 265 27.47 -45.95 -4.20
C LYS A 265 26.83 -47.28 -4.64
N LYS A 266 25.61 -47.56 -4.18
CA LYS A 266 24.92 -48.84 -4.45
C LYS A 266 24.00 -48.80 -5.67
N TYR A 267 23.36 -47.66 -5.92
CA TYR A 267 22.27 -47.54 -6.90
C TYR A 267 22.48 -46.43 -7.94
N ASP A 268 23.60 -45.71 -7.88
CA ASP A 268 23.95 -44.57 -8.74
C ASP A 268 22.85 -43.50 -8.73
N ASP A 269 22.08 -43.37 -9.83
CA ASP A 269 21.01 -42.38 -10.00
C ASP A 269 19.60 -42.99 -9.93
N ASP A 270 19.46 -44.32 -9.74
CA ASP A 270 18.17 -45.00 -9.74
C ASP A 270 17.46 -44.84 -8.38
N VAL A 271 16.79 -43.69 -8.21
CA VAL A 271 16.05 -43.34 -6.98
C VAL A 271 14.90 -44.32 -6.68
N ASP A 272 14.29 -44.89 -7.72
CA ASP A 272 13.19 -45.85 -7.54
C ASP A 272 13.68 -47.16 -6.89
N ARG A 273 14.92 -47.57 -7.19
CA ARG A 273 15.56 -48.69 -6.47
C ARG A 273 16.02 -48.31 -5.07
N MET A 274 16.55 -47.09 -4.88
CA MET A 274 16.97 -46.60 -3.56
C MET A 274 15.80 -46.61 -2.56
N THR A 275 14.64 -46.15 -2.99
CA THR A 275 13.44 -46.09 -2.12
C THR A 275 12.94 -47.48 -1.73
N ARG A 276 12.96 -48.43 -2.66
CA ARG A 276 12.49 -49.81 -2.45
C ARG A 276 13.46 -50.64 -1.60
N ASP A 277 14.71 -50.22 -1.44
CA ASP A 277 15.67 -50.93 -0.60
C ASP A 277 15.45 -50.67 0.90
N ARG A 278 14.77 -51.61 1.55
CA ARG A 278 14.48 -51.55 3.00
C ARG A 278 15.72 -51.57 3.89
N LYS A 279 16.88 -52.02 3.39
CA LYS A 279 18.12 -52.10 4.18
C LYS A 279 18.97 -50.85 4.06
N ALA A 280 19.14 -50.32 2.85
CA ALA A 280 19.87 -49.06 2.66
C ALA A 280 19.00 -47.86 3.05
N ASN A 281 17.72 -47.83 2.69
CA ASN A 281 16.77 -46.82 3.10
C ASN A 281 16.08 -47.20 4.42
N VAL A 282 16.86 -47.22 5.51
CA VAL A 282 16.39 -47.59 6.86
C VAL A 282 15.20 -46.75 7.31
N TRP A 283 15.22 -45.45 6.96
CA TRP A 283 14.18 -44.50 7.33
C TRP A 283 13.00 -44.44 6.37
N GLN A 284 12.95 -45.32 5.36
CA GLN A 284 11.85 -45.42 4.39
C GLN A 284 11.50 -44.07 3.74
N LYS A 285 12.52 -43.28 3.41
CA LYS A 285 12.39 -42.00 2.71
C LYS A 285 11.73 -42.19 1.35
N THR A 286 10.83 -41.27 1.01
CA THR A 286 10.13 -41.30 -0.29
C THR A 286 11.05 -40.85 -1.42
N LYS A 287 10.66 -41.12 -2.67
CA LYS A 287 11.42 -40.72 -3.87
C LYS A 287 11.72 -39.21 -3.86
N GLY A 288 10.69 -38.40 -3.62
CA GLY A 288 10.82 -36.95 -3.57
C GLY A 288 11.65 -36.43 -2.40
N GLU A 289 11.69 -37.15 -1.27
CA GLU A 289 12.55 -36.79 -0.15
C GLU A 289 14.02 -37.06 -0.46
N ILE A 290 14.34 -38.22 -1.04
CA ILE A 290 15.71 -38.55 -1.46
C ILE A 290 16.19 -37.56 -2.52
N MET A 291 15.38 -37.24 -3.53
CA MET A 291 15.74 -36.26 -4.56
C MET A 291 16.01 -34.86 -3.98
N ARG A 292 15.17 -34.39 -3.04
CA ARG A 292 15.39 -33.10 -2.36
C ARG A 292 16.65 -33.11 -1.49
N ALA A 293 16.91 -34.21 -0.79
CA ALA A 293 18.10 -34.37 0.04
C ALA A 293 19.38 -34.37 -0.82
N VAL A 294 19.38 -35.07 -1.97
CA VAL A 294 20.48 -35.07 -2.93
C VAL A 294 20.69 -33.68 -3.54
N ARG A 295 19.63 -32.98 -3.96
CA ARG A 295 19.72 -31.59 -4.46
C ARG A 295 20.34 -30.66 -3.43
N LYS A 296 19.94 -30.82 -2.16
CA LYS A 296 20.49 -30.06 -1.02
C LYS A 296 21.94 -30.42 -0.70
N ALA A 297 22.36 -31.65 -0.97
CA ALA A 297 23.74 -32.15 -0.83
C ALA A 297 24.68 -31.73 -1.99
N GLY A 298 24.15 -31.07 -3.03
CA GLY A 298 24.93 -30.62 -4.19
C GLY A 298 24.79 -31.49 -5.44
N GLY A 299 23.85 -32.45 -5.47
CA GLY A 299 23.52 -33.28 -6.62
C GLY A 299 24.13 -34.69 -6.58
N PHE A 300 23.80 -35.51 -7.58
CA PHE A 300 24.29 -36.90 -7.67
C PHE A 300 25.79 -36.98 -8.01
N GLU A 301 26.31 -36.04 -8.80
CA GLU A 301 27.72 -36.02 -9.22
C GLU A 301 28.67 -35.81 -8.02
N THR A 302 28.31 -34.92 -7.10
CA THR A 302 29.12 -34.65 -5.90
C THR A 302 29.17 -35.88 -5.00
N LEU A 303 28.02 -36.52 -4.76
CA LEU A 303 27.92 -37.75 -3.98
C LEU A 303 28.67 -38.91 -4.65
N ARG A 304 28.61 -39.01 -5.98
CA ARG A 304 29.33 -40.05 -6.73
C ARG A 304 30.84 -39.90 -6.62
N ARG A 305 31.35 -38.67 -6.73
CA ARG A 305 32.78 -38.39 -6.56
C ARG A 305 33.26 -38.83 -5.18
N LEU A 306 32.50 -38.52 -4.13
CA LEU A 306 32.87 -38.91 -2.77
C LEU A 306 32.72 -40.41 -2.52
N ALA A 307 31.73 -41.07 -3.15
CA ALA A 307 31.61 -42.52 -3.10
C ALA A 307 32.83 -43.25 -3.69
N GLN A 308 33.52 -42.62 -4.66
CA GLN A 308 34.76 -43.09 -5.27
C GLN A 308 36.00 -42.77 -4.41
N ASP A 309 35.99 -41.66 -3.68
CA ASP A 309 37.11 -41.25 -2.81
C ASP A 309 37.20 -42.07 -1.50
N GLU A 310 36.14 -42.82 -1.14
CA GLU A 310 36.09 -43.73 0.02
C GLU A 310 36.61 -45.16 -0.26
N GLU A 311 37.22 -45.42 -1.43
CA GLU A 311 37.94 -46.67 -1.74
C GLU A 311 39.45 -46.56 -1.44
#